data_AF-A0A9X7B181-F1
#
_entry.id   AF-A0A9X7B181-F1
#
_cell.length_a   1.000
_cell.length_b   1.000
_cell.length_c   1.000
_cell.angle_alpha   90.00
_cell.angle_beta   90.00
_cell.angle_gamma   90.00
#
_symmetry.space_group_name_H-M   'P 1'
#
loop_
_entity.id
_entity.type
_entity.pdbx_description
1 polymer ?
#
loop_
_entity_poly.entity_id
_entity_poly.type
_entity_poly.pdbx_seq_one_letter_code
_entity_poly.pdbx_strand_id
1 'polypeptide(L)'
;DFCTRTRDFHTNSWTGEPWKIKLPAKKETFTHVEDRDKEKPYFAKDAKLAVSNVTENAATVTFPQALDNLLVHSYRVQARDKQTGEMKNKLLAFSEFYRDPVPKDLTFTLAGLDGGKTYTLEVVAIDSFGNETAQLLTAEITTKKDNIDPNVKVPKADVFDVNFADGTFKDNSPFGTKGDVKGNVTIEYDKALKKNVMKLNGQSNTFGYLPFSAAQKEKVANTFTLETVFSMNQIRGQGILQNTESGGIGFESTGSGYVELWAHIGGSYKRVGVQLEANKTYHLTGTYNGSEVAIYVDGKKVNSQPATGKVYHPNVPFAFGADPDSNGNGGIPLNGQIALAKLYSKALSSSEVLAAYNEFSNRTKLEQVTALFEELGKVKEVLAGTYGFGDKPGQYSKEAFQELEKSYNNAKQVFENVGSTGEQIVQTYNELKTANVTFVQSKVVEQPKTPKEKLQINIESAKAVVKKAQDANVTDGSVKSLSQKITVAEAVVKDVKVKDAQVETMNRTLEHAISLVEKSMNK
;
A
#
# COMPACT_ATOMS: atom_id res chain seq x y z
N ASP A 1 -29.83 45.56 46.30
CA ASP A 1 -29.13 44.39 45.73
C ASP A 1 -30.13 43.45 45.11
N PHE A 2 -29.83 42.96 43.91
CA PHE A 2 -30.58 41.90 43.24
C PHE A 2 -29.96 40.56 43.62
N CYS A 3 -30.75 39.63 44.17
CA CYS A 3 -30.30 38.29 44.53
C CYS A 3 -30.77 37.27 43.51
N THR A 4 -29.85 36.50 42.92
CA THR A 4 -30.19 35.28 42.19
C THR A 4 -29.83 34.05 43.02
N ARG A 5 -30.61 32.98 42.89
CA ARG A 5 -30.36 31.69 43.54
C ARG A 5 -30.25 30.62 42.48
N THR A 6 -29.37 29.65 42.69
CA THR A 6 -29.24 28.49 41.80
C THR A 6 -30.25 27.43 42.19
N ARG A 7 -30.99 26.92 41.20
CA ARG A 7 -31.99 25.86 41.38
C ARG A 7 -31.39 24.55 40.93
N ASP A 8 -31.47 23.52 41.78
CA ASP A 8 -31.31 22.14 41.36
C ASP A 8 -32.67 21.60 40.92
N PHE A 9 -32.77 21.25 39.64
CA PHE A 9 -33.99 20.76 39.02
C PHE A 9 -34.30 19.31 39.39
N HIS A 10 -33.31 18.52 39.78
CA HIS A 10 -33.49 17.10 40.15
C HIS A 10 -34.06 16.94 41.55
N THR A 11 -33.55 17.74 42.49
CA THR A 11 -34.01 17.73 43.89
C THR A 11 -35.10 18.76 44.18
N ASN A 12 -35.46 19.56 43.17
CA ASN A 12 -36.38 20.69 43.28
C ASN A 12 -36.01 21.67 44.42
N SER A 13 -34.70 21.82 44.67
CA SER A 13 -34.14 22.56 45.81
C SER A 13 -33.26 23.73 45.35
N TRP A 14 -32.87 24.60 46.29
CA TRP A 14 -31.92 25.68 46.02
C TRP A 14 -30.51 25.22 46.40
N THR A 15 -29.52 25.47 45.56
CA THR A 15 -28.13 25.08 45.78
C THR A 15 -27.19 26.29 45.75
N GLY A 16 -26.06 26.17 46.46
CA GLY A 16 -25.06 27.22 46.59
C GLY A 16 -25.54 28.50 47.30
N GLU A 17 -24.62 29.43 47.46
CA GLU A 17 -24.93 30.75 48.04
C GLU A 17 -25.62 31.66 47.01
N PRO A 18 -26.63 32.46 47.42
CA PRO A 18 -27.27 33.43 46.54
C PRO A 18 -26.27 34.46 46.01
N TRP A 19 -26.27 34.66 44.70
CA TRP A 19 -25.47 35.69 44.06
C TRP A 19 -26.09 37.06 44.28
N LYS A 20 -25.36 37.94 44.95
CA LYS A 20 -25.78 39.31 45.26
C LYS A 20 -25.19 40.29 44.26
N ILE A 21 -26.03 40.87 43.42
CA ILE A 21 -25.66 41.91 42.48
C ILE A 21 -26.01 43.26 43.10
N LYS A 22 -24.99 44.07 43.41
CA LYS A 22 -25.20 45.44 43.91
C LYS A 22 -25.71 46.33 42.77
N LEU A 23 -26.70 47.17 43.07
CA LEU A 23 -27.30 48.10 42.11
C LEU A 23 -26.84 49.56 42.37
N PRO A 24 -26.64 50.37 41.32
CA PRO A 24 -26.78 50.05 39.90
C PRO A 24 -25.68 49.08 39.43
N ALA A 25 -26.06 48.04 38.68
CA ALA A 25 -25.11 47.05 38.17
C ALA A 25 -24.20 47.72 37.12
N LYS A 26 -22.91 47.85 37.44
CA LYS A 26 -21.90 48.43 36.54
C LYS A 26 -20.99 47.32 36.04
N LYS A 27 -20.76 47.21 34.73
CA LYS A 27 -19.98 46.12 34.13
C LYS A 27 -18.59 45.98 34.78
N GLU A 28 -17.98 47.11 35.11
CA GLU A 28 -16.63 47.21 35.70
C GLU A 28 -16.58 46.73 37.16
N THR A 29 -17.74 46.59 37.81
CA THR A 29 -17.86 46.07 39.19
C THR A 29 -18.06 44.56 39.25
N PHE A 30 -18.32 43.90 38.11
CA PHE A 30 -18.32 42.46 38.04
C PHE A 30 -16.88 41.96 37.91
N THR A 31 -16.37 41.34 38.97
CA THR A 31 -15.09 40.64 38.89
C THR A 31 -15.33 39.29 38.22
N HIS A 32 -14.89 39.12 36.97
CA HIS A 32 -14.77 37.80 36.39
C HIS A 32 -13.61 37.08 37.09
N VAL A 33 -13.89 36.39 38.19
CA VAL A 33 -12.91 35.47 38.78
C VAL A 33 -12.99 34.16 38.01
N GLU A 34 -11.87 33.74 37.43
CA GLU A 34 -11.72 32.41 36.83
C GLU A 34 -11.69 31.31 37.92
N ASP A 35 -11.32 31.68 39.14
CA ASP A 35 -11.18 30.83 40.34
C ASP A 35 -12.48 30.73 41.17
N ARG A 36 -13.62 30.37 40.56
CA ARG A 36 -14.92 30.33 41.28
C ARG A 36 -15.10 29.11 42.17
N ASP A 37 -14.57 27.98 41.75
CA ASP A 37 -14.64 26.73 42.50
C ASP A 37 -13.29 26.02 42.48
N LYS A 38 -12.84 25.60 43.66
CA LYS A 38 -11.59 24.87 43.88
C LYS A 38 -11.82 23.58 44.65
N GLU A 39 -13.07 23.32 45.04
CA GLU A 39 -13.42 22.06 45.67
C GLU A 39 -13.37 20.98 44.61
N LYS A 40 -12.76 19.86 44.96
CA LYS A 40 -12.55 18.77 44.01
C LYS A 40 -13.71 17.80 44.13
N PRO A 41 -14.19 17.24 43.00
CA PRO A 41 -15.14 16.15 43.06
C PRO A 41 -14.49 14.95 43.75
N TYR A 42 -15.28 14.12 44.42
CA TYR A 42 -14.77 12.96 45.16
C TYR A 42 -15.72 11.77 45.03
N PHE A 43 -15.16 10.56 45.07
CA PHE A 43 -15.96 9.34 45.15
C PHE A 43 -16.29 9.00 46.61
N ALA A 44 -17.48 8.43 46.84
CA ALA A 44 -17.84 7.91 48.15
C ALA A 44 -16.82 6.87 48.64
N LYS A 45 -16.65 6.74 49.95
CA LYS A 45 -15.60 5.88 50.55
C LYS A 45 -15.71 4.39 50.16
N ASP A 46 -16.91 3.92 49.88
CA ASP A 46 -17.23 2.56 49.46
C ASP A 46 -17.34 2.39 47.94
N ALA A 47 -17.19 3.47 47.17
CA ALA A 47 -17.20 3.43 45.72
C ALA A 47 -16.04 2.58 45.18
N LYS A 48 -16.34 1.78 44.16
CA LYS A 48 -15.38 0.86 43.53
C LYS A 48 -15.52 0.92 42.02
N LEU A 49 -14.39 0.70 41.34
CA LEU A 49 -14.38 0.43 39.91
C LEU A 49 -14.66 -1.06 39.69
N ALA A 50 -15.86 -1.38 39.23
CA ALA A 50 -16.19 -2.74 38.81
C ALA A 50 -15.66 -2.98 37.39
N VAL A 51 -15.13 -4.17 37.15
CA VAL A 51 -14.62 -4.56 35.82
C VAL A 51 -15.28 -5.85 35.38
N SER A 52 -15.67 -5.89 34.11
CA SER A 52 -16.31 -7.03 33.45
C SER A 52 -15.83 -7.15 32.00
N ASN A 53 -16.26 -8.20 31.30
CA ASN A 53 -16.01 -8.41 29.87
C ASN A 53 -14.53 -8.23 29.46
N VAL A 54 -13.60 -8.74 30.26
CA VAL A 54 -12.18 -8.70 29.92
C VAL A 54 -11.93 -9.66 28.75
N THR A 55 -11.61 -9.09 27.60
CA THR A 55 -11.24 -9.81 26.38
C THR A 55 -9.73 -9.77 26.20
N GLU A 56 -9.25 -10.21 25.04
CA GLU A 56 -7.88 -10.03 24.59
C GLU A 56 -7.49 -8.57 24.38
N ASN A 57 -8.45 -7.68 24.11
CA ASN A 57 -8.17 -6.30 23.71
C ASN A 57 -9.07 -5.24 24.34
N ALA A 58 -9.93 -5.61 25.28
CA ALA A 58 -10.85 -4.69 25.91
C ALA A 58 -11.20 -5.10 27.34
N ALA A 59 -11.69 -4.13 28.10
CA ALA A 59 -12.37 -4.37 29.36
C ALA A 59 -13.52 -3.37 29.53
N THR A 60 -14.62 -3.79 30.13
CA THR A 60 -15.74 -2.92 30.47
C THR A 60 -15.62 -2.50 31.93
N VAL A 61 -15.64 -1.20 32.18
CA VAL A 61 -15.65 -0.61 33.52
C VAL A 61 -17.02 -0.07 33.86
N THR A 62 -17.43 -0.25 35.12
CA THR A 62 -18.64 0.33 35.68
C THR A 62 -18.32 1.00 37.01
N PHE A 63 -18.79 2.22 37.22
CA PHE A 63 -18.51 2.98 38.44
C PHE A 63 -19.69 3.90 38.80
N PRO A 64 -19.87 4.20 40.11
CA PRO A 64 -20.91 5.11 40.56
C PRO A 64 -20.55 6.56 40.25
N GLN A 65 -21.55 7.44 40.25
CA GLN A 65 -21.31 8.89 40.20
C GLN A 65 -20.42 9.34 41.38
N ALA A 66 -19.45 10.21 41.09
CA ALA A 66 -18.79 11.03 42.07
C ALA A 66 -19.75 12.11 42.61
N LEU A 67 -19.38 12.67 43.75
CA LEU A 67 -20.06 13.78 44.41
C LEU A 67 -19.21 15.02 44.25
N ASP A 68 -19.88 16.17 44.20
CA ASP A 68 -19.27 17.48 44.10
C ASP A 68 -20.18 18.51 44.75
N ASN A 69 -19.61 19.63 45.22
CA ASN A 69 -20.36 20.72 45.83
C ASN A 69 -21.28 21.44 44.84
N LEU A 70 -20.90 21.49 43.56
CA LEU A 70 -21.68 22.10 42.50
C LEU A 70 -22.15 21.07 41.47
N LEU A 71 -21.23 20.51 40.69
CA LEU A 71 -21.56 19.60 39.60
C LEU A 71 -20.33 18.84 39.09
N VAL A 72 -20.36 17.52 39.22
CA VAL A 72 -19.51 16.64 38.40
C VAL A 72 -19.96 16.75 36.95
N HIS A 73 -19.10 17.29 36.10
CA HIS A 73 -19.42 17.54 34.69
C HIS A 73 -19.06 16.34 33.81
N SER A 74 -17.90 15.73 34.06
CA SER A 74 -17.35 14.69 33.20
C SER A 74 -16.45 13.72 33.96
N TYR A 75 -16.14 12.60 33.31
CA TYR A 75 -15.19 11.60 33.77
C TYR A 75 -14.14 11.36 32.71
N ARG A 76 -12.89 11.24 33.15
CA ARG A 76 -11.83 10.65 32.35
C ARG A 76 -11.62 9.21 32.78
N VAL A 77 -11.86 8.29 31.87
CA VAL A 77 -11.75 6.84 32.05
C VAL A 77 -10.58 6.36 31.21
N GLN A 78 -9.62 5.65 31.80
CA GLN A 78 -8.36 5.41 31.11
C GLN A 78 -7.69 4.08 31.50
N ALA A 79 -6.89 3.52 30.59
CA ALA A 79 -6.14 2.28 30.77
C ALA A 79 -4.64 2.52 30.53
N ARG A 80 -3.83 2.19 31.54
CA ARG A 80 -2.37 2.31 31.50
C ARG A 80 -1.74 0.93 31.57
N ASP A 81 -0.81 0.63 30.66
CA ASP A 81 -0.01 -0.59 30.76
C ASP A 81 0.80 -0.55 32.06
N LYS A 82 0.65 -1.57 32.91
CA LYS A 82 1.24 -1.61 34.25
C LYS A 82 2.77 -1.71 34.20
N GLN A 83 3.32 -2.31 33.14
CA GLN A 83 4.75 -2.52 32.99
C GLN A 83 5.44 -1.28 32.41
N THR A 84 4.87 -0.68 31.35
CA THR A 84 5.51 0.43 30.63
C THR A 84 5.05 1.80 31.10
N GLY A 85 3.90 1.89 31.77
CA GLY A 85 3.25 3.14 32.11
C GLY A 85 2.59 3.85 30.91
N GLU A 86 2.58 3.24 29.73
CA GLU A 86 1.99 3.80 28.51
C GLU A 86 0.47 3.86 28.62
N MET A 87 -0.12 5.00 28.24
CA MET A 87 -1.57 5.15 28.14
C MET A 87 -2.07 4.50 26.86
N LYS A 88 -2.74 3.34 26.96
CA LYS A 88 -3.31 2.64 25.80
C LYS A 88 -4.69 3.13 25.40
N ASN A 89 -5.50 3.54 26.37
CA ASN A 89 -6.82 4.10 26.11
C ASN A 89 -7.12 5.25 27.08
N LYS A 90 -7.81 6.28 26.57
CA LYS A 90 -8.35 7.40 27.34
C LYS A 90 -9.66 7.85 26.71
N LEU A 91 -10.72 7.81 27.49
CA LEU A 91 -12.06 8.24 27.14
C LEU A 91 -12.47 9.40 28.05
N LEU A 92 -13.07 10.44 27.46
CA LEU A 92 -13.73 11.51 28.18
C LEU A 92 -15.24 11.35 27.97
N ALA A 93 -15.99 11.27 29.06
CA ALA A 93 -17.45 11.11 29.02
C ALA A 93 -18.11 12.13 29.93
N PHE A 94 -19.29 12.62 29.53
CA PHE A 94 -20.11 13.41 30.44
C PHE A 94 -20.60 12.55 31.61
N SER A 95 -20.88 13.20 32.74
CA SER A 95 -21.56 12.55 33.86
C SER A 95 -23.02 12.21 33.58
N GLU A 96 -23.54 12.56 32.39
CA GLU A 96 -24.96 12.51 32.05
C GLU A 96 -25.83 13.36 32.99
N PHE A 97 -25.27 14.44 33.56
CA PHE A 97 -25.96 15.36 34.49
C PHE A 97 -27.27 15.96 33.96
N TYR A 98 -27.46 15.96 32.65
CA TYR A 98 -28.65 16.46 31.96
C TYR A 98 -29.78 15.43 31.88
N ARG A 99 -29.58 14.18 32.31
CA ARG A 99 -30.64 13.17 32.39
C ARG A 99 -31.35 13.24 33.73
N ASP A 100 -32.66 12.95 33.72
CA ASP A 100 -33.48 12.84 34.92
C ASP A 100 -34.22 11.47 34.94
N PRO A 101 -33.94 10.57 35.91
CA PRO A 101 -32.90 10.72 36.93
C PRO A 101 -31.50 10.61 36.32
N VAL A 102 -30.53 11.30 36.92
CA VAL A 102 -29.11 11.09 36.61
C VAL A 102 -28.77 9.62 36.86
N PRO A 103 -28.11 8.91 35.92
CA PRO A 103 -27.80 7.51 36.11
C PRO A 103 -26.89 7.32 37.33
N LYS A 104 -27.26 6.36 38.18
CA LYS A 104 -26.50 6.02 39.39
C LYS A 104 -25.08 5.55 39.06
N ASP A 105 -24.96 4.73 38.03
CA ASP A 105 -23.71 4.14 37.57
C ASP A 105 -23.51 4.45 36.09
N LEU A 106 -22.24 4.62 35.69
CA LEU A 106 -21.83 4.76 34.30
C LEU A 106 -21.02 3.54 33.87
N THR A 107 -21.15 3.13 32.62
CA THR A 107 -20.46 1.96 32.06
C THR A 107 -19.81 2.31 30.74
N PHE A 108 -18.52 1.99 30.61
CA PHE A 108 -17.72 2.26 29.42
C PHE A 108 -16.82 1.07 29.08
N THR A 109 -16.58 0.83 27.79
CA THR A 109 -15.61 -0.17 27.35
C THR A 109 -14.32 0.53 26.92
N LEU A 110 -13.22 0.14 27.54
CA LEU A 110 -11.86 0.54 27.16
C LEU A 110 -11.32 -0.52 26.21
N ALA A 111 -11.39 -0.26 24.90
CA ALA A 111 -10.87 -1.13 23.84
C ALA A 111 -9.41 -0.77 23.46
N GLY A 112 -8.82 -1.53 22.54
CA GLY A 112 -7.47 -1.26 22.04
C GLY A 112 -6.33 -1.63 22.98
N LEU A 113 -6.61 -2.50 23.95
CA LEU A 113 -5.60 -3.07 24.83
C LEU A 113 -4.82 -4.17 24.10
N ASP A 114 -3.56 -4.34 24.44
CA ASP A 114 -2.75 -5.48 23.96
C ASP A 114 -3.09 -6.76 24.75
N GLY A 115 -3.10 -7.91 24.07
CA GLY A 115 -3.39 -9.23 24.64
C GLY A 115 -2.33 -9.74 25.60
N GLY A 116 -2.78 -10.42 26.66
CA GLY A 116 -1.92 -11.03 27.69
C GLY A 116 -1.15 -10.02 28.55
N LYS A 117 -1.60 -8.76 28.59
CA LYS A 117 -0.96 -7.67 29.33
C LYS A 117 -1.78 -7.25 30.55
N THR A 118 -1.10 -6.78 31.58
CA THR A 118 -1.73 -6.25 32.79
C THR A 118 -1.86 -4.74 32.70
N TYR A 119 -3.05 -4.23 33.01
CA TYR A 119 -3.38 -2.81 32.98
C TYR A 119 -3.86 -2.32 34.33
N THR A 120 -3.52 -1.08 34.64
CA THR A 120 -4.19 -0.28 35.67
C THR A 120 -5.26 0.56 34.98
N LEU A 121 -6.52 0.32 35.34
CA LEU A 121 -7.68 1.09 34.90
C LEU A 121 -7.94 2.19 35.94
N GLU A 122 -8.18 3.41 35.48
CA GLU A 122 -8.33 4.59 36.34
C GLU A 122 -9.56 5.41 35.92
N VAL A 123 -10.31 5.92 36.90
CA VAL A 123 -11.41 6.85 36.69
C VAL A 123 -11.20 8.12 37.50
N VAL A 124 -11.18 9.24 36.81
CA VAL A 124 -11.05 10.59 37.37
C VAL A 124 -12.35 11.35 37.13
N ALA A 125 -12.99 11.82 38.21
CA ALA A 125 -14.10 12.76 38.12
C ALA A 125 -13.57 14.18 37.90
N ILE A 126 -14.26 14.94 37.05
CA ILE A 126 -13.91 16.31 36.66
C ILE A 126 -15.17 17.17 36.81
N ASP A 127 -15.10 18.23 37.61
CA ASP A 127 -16.21 19.17 37.81
C ASP A 127 -16.37 20.16 36.64
N SER A 128 -17.31 21.10 36.77
CA SER A 128 -17.58 22.12 35.75
C SER A 128 -16.48 23.20 35.63
N PHE A 129 -15.54 23.24 36.56
CA PHE A 129 -14.45 24.21 36.64
C PHE A 129 -13.08 23.57 36.31
N GLY A 130 -13.05 22.27 36.00
CA GLY A 130 -11.85 21.52 35.65
C GLY A 130 -11.09 20.95 36.85
N ASN A 131 -11.64 21.02 38.07
CA ASN A 131 -11.05 20.36 39.22
C ASN A 131 -11.20 18.85 39.09
N GLU A 132 -10.10 18.14 39.33
CA GLU A 132 -10.05 16.68 39.26
C GLU A 132 -10.01 16.05 40.66
N THR A 133 -10.66 14.90 40.82
CA THR A 133 -10.61 14.16 42.10
C THR A 133 -9.17 13.93 42.56
N ALA A 134 -8.94 14.09 43.86
CA ALA A 134 -7.65 13.76 44.48
C ALA A 134 -7.44 12.24 44.61
N GLN A 135 -8.52 11.48 44.77
CA GLN A 135 -8.51 10.02 44.87
C GLN A 135 -9.33 9.43 43.73
N LEU A 136 -8.64 8.74 42.83
CA LEU A 136 -9.22 8.10 41.65
C LEU A 136 -9.68 6.68 41.99
N LEU A 137 -10.74 6.22 41.31
CA LEU A 137 -11.09 4.80 41.36
C LEU A 137 -10.14 4.02 40.47
N THR A 138 -9.61 2.92 40.99
CA THR A 138 -8.65 2.08 40.27
C THR A 138 -9.02 0.61 40.30
N ALA A 139 -8.72 -0.11 39.23
CA ALA A 139 -8.78 -1.57 39.19
C ALA A 139 -7.61 -2.10 38.35
N GLU A 140 -7.16 -3.32 38.67
CA GLU A 140 -6.17 -4.02 37.84
C GLU A 140 -6.81 -5.17 37.09
N ILE A 141 -6.45 -5.31 35.82
CA ILE A 141 -6.91 -6.42 34.98
C ILE A 141 -5.75 -6.99 34.17
N THR A 142 -5.87 -8.26 33.79
CA THR A 142 -5.00 -8.86 32.77
C THR A 142 -5.87 -9.29 31.60
N THR A 143 -5.59 -8.76 30.42
CA THR A 143 -6.29 -9.15 29.19
C THR A 143 -6.03 -10.61 28.87
N LYS A 144 -6.97 -11.24 28.16
CA LYS A 144 -6.76 -12.59 27.62
C LYS A 144 -5.63 -12.54 26.58
N LYS A 145 -5.00 -13.68 26.34
CA LYS A 145 -4.02 -13.76 25.23
C LYS A 145 -4.75 -13.82 23.90
N ASP A 146 -4.18 -13.18 22.88
CA ASP A 146 -4.66 -13.33 21.51
C ASP A 146 -4.56 -14.80 21.07
N ASN A 147 -5.63 -15.31 20.47
CA ASN A 147 -5.63 -16.62 19.85
C ASN A 147 -5.30 -16.47 18.35
N ILE A 148 -4.00 -16.40 18.04
CA ILE A 148 -3.50 -16.26 16.68
C ILE A 148 -3.12 -17.63 16.13
N ASP A 149 -3.73 -18.01 15.00
CA ASP A 149 -3.28 -19.14 14.20
C ASP A 149 -2.21 -18.65 13.21
N PRO A 150 -0.92 -19.02 13.39
CA PRO A 150 0.16 -18.56 12.51
C PRO A 150 0.11 -19.18 11.12
N ASN A 151 -0.67 -20.25 10.92
CA ASN A 151 -0.75 -20.98 9.65
C ASN A 151 -1.98 -20.62 8.83
N VAL A 152 -2.79 -19.67 9.29
CA VAL A 152 -3.98 -19.22 8.56
C VAL A 152 -3.55 -18.57 7.24
N LYS A 153 -4.26 -18.89 6.17
CA LYS A 153 -4.06 -18.28 4.86
C LYS A 153 -4.98 -17.08 4.72
N VAL A 154 -4.49 -16.03 4.07
CA VAL A 154 -5.30 -14.85 3.75
C VAL A 154 -6.37 -15.26 2.73
N PRO A 155 -7.66 -15.07 3.04
CA PRO A 155 -8.71 -15.28 2.05
C PRO A 155 -8.51 -14.35 0.84
N LYS A 156 -8.98 -14.76 -0.34
CA LYS A 156 -9.03 -13.85 -1.50
C LYS A 156 -10.23 -12.92 -1.36
N ALA A 157 -10.04 -11.65 -1.69
CA ALA A 157 -11.13 -10.68 -1.70
C ALA A 157 -12.13 -11.01 -2.82
N ASP A 158 -13.39 -11.16 -2.43
CA ASP A 158 -14.45 -11.71 -3.29
C ASP A 158 -15.48 -10.65 -3.74
N VAL A 159 -15.26 -9.39 -3.38
CA VAL A 159 -16.10 -8.23 -3.75
C VAL A 159 -15.35 -7.23 -4.62
N PHE A 160 -14.16 -6.78 -4.20
CA PHE A 160 -13.17 -6.10 -5.07
C PHE A 160 -11.73 -6.26 -4.55
N ASP A 161 -10.75 -6.23 -5.46
CA ASP A 161 -9.29 -6.27 -5.15
C ASP A 161 -8.51 -5.35 -6.10
N VAL A 162 -8.28 -4.11 -5.67
CA VAL A 162 -7.46 -3.14 -6.40
C VAL A 162 -6.11 -2.99 -5.70
N ASN A 163 -5.07 -3.59 -6.27
CA ASN A 163 -3.74 -3.69 -5.64
C ASN A 163 -2.61 -3.04 -6.46
N PHE A 164 -2.95 -2.47 -7.62
CA PHE A 164 -2.06 -1.77 -8.55
C PHE A 164 -0.85 -2.59 -9.04
N ALA A 165 -0.79 -3.91 -8.83
CA ALA A 165 0.45 -4.66 -8.98
C ALA A 165 1.01 -4.59 -10.43
N ASP A 166 0.14 -4.55 -11.44
CA ASP A 166 0.47 -4.41 -12.85
C ASP A 166 0.68 -2.95 -13.31
N GLY A 167 0.59 -1.98 -12.40
CA GLY A 167 0.72 -0.54 -12.68
C GLY A 167 -0.58 0.12 -13.14
N THR A 168 -1.73 -0.57 -13.06
CA THR A 168 -3.02 -0.05 -13.52
C THR A 168 -4.08 -0.06 -12.41
N PHE A 169 -5.16 0.72 -12.61
CA PHE A 169 -6.35 0.67 -11.77
C PHE A 169 -7.24 -0.48 -12.23
N LYS A 170 -7.18 -1.62 -11.54
CA LYS A 170 -7.88 -2.84 -11.94
C LYS A 170 -8.40 -3.62 -10.74
N ASP A 171 -9.65 -4.07 -10.84
CA ASP A 171 -10.24 -5.04 -9.91
C ASP A 171 -9.85 -6.47 -10.30
N ASN A 172 -9.13 -7.14 -9.41
CA ASN A 172 -8.66 -8.52 -9.56
C ASN A 172 -9.57 -9.54 -8.84
N SER A 173 -10.69 -9.09 -8.28
CA SER A 173 -11.69 -9.97 -7.68
C SER A 173 -12.49 -10.73 -8.75
N PRO A 174 -13.29 -11.74 -8.36
CA PRO A 174 -14.18 -12.43 -9.28
C PRO A 174 -15.21 -11.54 -9.99
N PHE A 175 -15.51 -10.34 -9.47
CA PHE A 175 -16.39 -9.39 -10.16
C PHE A 175 -15.71 -8.73 -11.36
N GLY A 176 -14.39 -8.56 -11.34
CA GLY A 176 -13.64 -7.92 -12.42
C GLY A 176 -14.20 -6.55 -12.80
N THR A 177 -14.66 -5.79 -11.80
CA THR A 177 -15.38 -4.53 -12.01
C THR A 177 -14.49 -3.53 -12.73
N LYS A 178 -15.01 -2.91 -13.80
CA LYS A 178 -14.28 -1.87 -14.52
C LYS A 178 -14.36 -0.56 -13.75
N GLY A 179 -13.25 -0.18 -13.10
CA GLY A 179 -13.04 1.14 -12.49
C GLY A 179 -12.13 2.01 -13.34
N ASP A 180 -11.93 3.25 -12.91
CA ASP A 180 -11.02 4.20 -13.55
C ASP A 180 -10.53 5.24 -12.52
N VAL A 181 -9.69 6.18 -12.97
CA VAL A 181 -9.22 7.32 -12.19
C VAL A 181 -9.75 8.63 -12.75
N LYS A 182 -9.95 9.62 -11.88
CA LYS A 182 -10.38 10.99 -12.22
C LYS A 182 -9.36 11.98 -11.68
N GLY A 183 -9.07 13.03 -12.44
CA GLY A 183 -8.12 14.08 -12.04
C GLY A 183 -6.65 13.67 -12.22
N ASN A 184 -5.75 14.32 -11.48
CA ASN A 184 -4.31 14.11 -11.58
C ASN A 184 -3.86 12.93 -10.71
N VAL A 185 -4.17 11.72 -11.16
CA VAL A 185 -3.78 10.47 -10.49
C VAL A 185 -2.62 9.83 -11.25
N THR A 186 -1.57 9.45 -10.54
CA THR A 186 -0.49 8.62 -11.08
C THR A 186 -0.43 7.28 -10.35
N ILE A 187 -0.14 6.22 -11.11
CA ILE A 187 0.15 4.90 -10.55
C ILE A 187 1.59 4.58 -10.91
N GLU A 188 2.45 4.51 -9.90
CA GLU A 188 3.90 4.39 -10.10
C GLU A 188 4.55 3.53 -9.02
N TYR A 189 5.73 2.98 -9.35
CA TYR A 189 6.46 2.09 -8.46
C TYR A 189 7.06 2.84 -7.27
N ASP A 190 6.59 2.51 -6.08
CA ASP A 190 7.13 3.01 -4.83
C ASP A 190 8.24 2.06 -4.34
N LYS A 191 9.49 2.56 -4.32
CA LYS A 191 10.66 1.78 -3.93
C LYS A 191 10.65 1.36 -2.47
N ALA A 192 10.01 2.12 -1.58
CA ALA A 192 9.92 1.77 -0.17
C ALA A 192 8.87 0.69 0.06
N LEU A 193 7.73 0.77 -0.64
CA LEU A 193 6.67 -0.24 -0.54
C LEU A 193 6.86 -1.43 -1.49
N LYS A 194 7.89 -1.41 -2.33
CA LYS A 194 8.25 -2.49 -3.27
C LYS A 194 7.10 -2.87 -4.21
N LYS A 195 6.27 -1.90 -4.58
CA LYS A 195 5.11 -2.08 -5.45
C LYS A 195 4.64 -0.77 -6.05
N ASN A 196 3.85 -0.86 -7.11
CA ASN A 196 3.10 0.28 -7.63
C ASN A 196 2.03 0.74 -6.62
N VAL A 197 1.85 2.05 -6.52
CA VAL A 197 0.88 2.71 -5.65
C VAL A 197 0.18 3.84 -6.42
N MET A 198 -1.06 4.10 -6.06
CA MET A 198 -1.80 5.27 -6.55
C MET A 198 -1.42 6.49 -5.72
N LYS A 199 -0.81 7.51 -6.34
CA LYS A 199 -0.43 8.77 -5.72
C LYS A 199 -1.53 9.80 -5.90
N LEU A 200 -1.83 10.53 -4.83
CA LEU A 200 -2.91 11.52 -4.76
C LEU A 200 -2.36 12.81 -4.16
N ASN A 201 -2.55 13.92 -4.87
CA ASN A 201 -1.99 15.22 -4.49
C ASN A 201 -2.93 16.05 -3.58
N GLY A 202 -4.10 15.51 -3.23
CA GLY A 202 -5.06 16.19 -2.39
C GLY A 202 -5.86 17.31 -3.06
N GLN A 203 -5.89 17.38 -4.39
CA GLN A 203 -6.76 18.28 -5.15
C GLN A 203 -8.16 17.69 -5.30
N SER A 204 -9.19 18.56 -5.33
CA SER A 204 -10.57 18.14 -5.53
C SER A 204 -10.73 17.32 -6.82
N ASN A 205 -11.64 16.34 -6.82
CA ASN A 205 -11.88 15.47 -7.97
C ASN A 205 -10.64 14.71 -8.48
N THR A 206 -9.66 14.46 -7.63
CA THR A 206 -8.50 13.60 -7.92
C THR A 206 -8.59 12.32 -7.08
N PHE A 207 -9.09 11.23 -7.68
CA PHE A 207 -9.38 9.97 -6.98
C PHE A 207 -9.56 8.79 -7.96
N GLY A 208 -9.42 7.56 -7.46
CA GLY A 208 -9.85 6.36 -8.18
C GLY A 208 -11.30 6.02 -7.86
N TYR A 209 -12.04 5.38 -8.78
CA TYR A 209 -13.40 4.95 -8.50
C TYR A 209 -13.72 3.58 -9.09
N LEU A 210 -14.56 2.85 -8.38
CA LEU A 210 -15.07 1.54 -8.78
C LEU A 210 -16.60 1.53 -8.65
N PRO A 211 -17.37 1.34 -9.73
CA PRO A 211 -18.82 1.15 -9.63
C PRO A 211 -19.17 0.04 -8.64
N PHE A 212 -20.24 0.22 -7.86
CA PHE A 212 -20.63 -0.75 -6.84
C PHE A 212 -22.02 -1.32 -7.15
N SER A 213 -22.05 -2.53 -7.68
CA SER A 213 -23.26 -3.20 -8.17
C SER A 213 -24.18 -3.69 -7.04
N ALA A 214 -25.46 -3.95 -7.37
CA ALA A 214 -26.41 -4.53 -6.42
C ALA A 214 -25.93 -5.89 -5.85
N ALA A 215 -25.32 -6.75 -6.67
CA ALA A 215 -24.80 -8.03 -6.24
C ALA A 215 -23.60 -7.89 -5.26
N GLN A 216 -22.74 -6.91 -5.48
CA GLN A 216 -21.66 -6.61 -4.53
C GLN A 216 -22.21 -6.08 -3.21
N LYS A 217 -23.22 -5.18 -3.24
CA LYS A 217 -23.90 -4.67 -2.04
C LYS A 217 -24.56 -5.79 -1.23
N GLU A 218 -25.24 -6.72 -1.90
CA GLU A 218 -25.89 -7.87 -1.26
C GLU A 218 -24.88 -8.77 -0.54
N LYS A 219 -23.71 -9.02 -1.16
CA LYS A 219 -22.64 -9.83 -0.57
C LYS A 219 -22.12 -9.27 0.77
N VAL A 220 -22.11 -7.96 0.94
CA VAL A 220 -21.58 -7.29 2.15
C VAL A 220 -22.67 -6.80 3.10
N ALA A 221 -23.92 -7.20 2.88
CA ALA A 221 -25.06 -6.65 3.62
C ALA A 221 -25.10 -7.06 5.10
N ASN A 222 -24.44 -8.18 5.48
CA ASN A 222 -24.47 -8.70 6.85
C ASN A 222 -23.09 -8.73 7.52
N THR A 223 -22.03 -8.91 6.72
CA THR A 223 -20.65 -8.94 7.19
C THR A 223 -19.76 -8.33 6.12
N PHE A 224 -18.61 -7.80 6.52
CA PHE A 224 -17.58 -7.37 5.57
C PHE A 224 -16.20 -7.27 6.22
N THR A 225 -15.18 -7.20 5.36
CA THR A 225 -13.88 -6.62 5.71
C THR A 225 -13.46 -5.61 4.65
N LEU A 226 -13.13 -4.40 5.06
CA LEU A 226 -12.54 -3.35 4.22
C LEU A 226 -11.07 -3.21 4.59
N GLU A 227 -10.17 -3.43 3.62
CA GLU A 227 -8.73 -3.41 3.83
C GLU A 227 -8.09 -2.36 2.92
N THR A 228 -7.16 -1.57 3.45
CA THR A 228 -6.33 -0.68 2.64
C THR A 228 -4.94 -0.50 3.22
N VAL A 229 -3.95 -0.31 2.34
CA VAL A 229 -2.65 0.23 2.73
C VAL A 229 -2.57 1.64 2.20
N PHE A 230 -2.33 2.61 3.07
CA PHE A 230 -2.30 4.02 2.69
C PHE A 230 -1.30 4.82 3.53
N SER A 231 -0.98 6.02 3.06
CA SER A 231 -0.34 7.05 3.88
C SER A 231 -1.04 8.39 3.67
N MET A 232 -0.92 9.26 4.67
CA MET A 232 -1.37 10.65 4.61
C MET A 232 -0.14 11.55 4.65
N ASN A 233 0.04 12.46 3.71
CA ASN A 233 1.16 13.42 3.74
C ASN A 233 0.94 14.55 4.77
N GLN A 234 -0.32 14.75 5.18
CA GLN A 234 -0.72 15.76 6.15
C GLN A 234 -1.96 15.30 6.92
N ILE A 235 -2.11 15.81 8.15
CA ILE A 235 -3.30 15.62 8.97
C ILE A 235 -4.37 16.63 8.55
N ARG A 236 -5.52 16.14 8.09
CA ARG A 236 -6.70 16.92 7.68
C ARG A 236 -7.91 16.01 7.51
N GLY A 237 -9.09 16.63 7.36
CA GLY A 237 -10.29 15.97 6.85
C GLY A 237 -10.05 15.39 5.45
N GLN A 238 -10.05 14.06 5.30
CA GLN A 238 -9.88 13.42 4.00
C GLN A 238 -10.42 11.99 3.92
N GLY A 239 -11.05 11.67 2.80
CA GLY A 239 -11.54 10.34 2.46
C GLY A 239 -10.43 9.44 1.94
N ILE A 240 -10.31 8.24 2.51
CA ILE A 240 -9.24 7.29 2.17
C ILE A 240 -9.78 6.21 1.23
N LEU A 241 -10.87 5.56 1.60
CA LEU A 241 -11.55 4.54 0.79
C LEU A 241 -13.01 4.50 1.21
N GLN A 242 -13.92 5.00 0.39
CA GLN A 242 -15.28 5.29 0.84
C GLN A 242 -16.35 5.02 -0.21
N ASN A 243 -17.52 4.59 0.25
CA ASN A 243 -18.79 4.58 -0.48
C ASN A 243 -19.83 5.37 0.32
N THR A 244 -19.41 6.49 0.94
CA THR A 244 -20.20 7.25 1.90
C THR A 244 -20.95 8.40 1.25
N GLU A 245 -22.17 8.67 1.70
CA GLU A 245 -22.97 9.89 1.38
C GLU A 245 -24.09 9.95 2.44
N SER A 246 -25.18 9.20 2.22
CA SER A 246 -26.27 8.96 3.19
C SER A 246 -26.25 7.53 3.79
N GLY A 247 -25.19 6.77 3.49
CA GLY A 247 -24.99 5.41 3.99
C GLY A 247 -23.60 4.89 3.63
N GLY A 248 -23.44 3.58 3.57
CA GLY A 248 -22.25 2.92 3.04
C GLY A 248 -21.21 2.62 4.10
N ILE A 249 -20.01 2.32 3.64
CA ILE A 249 -18.85 2.04 4.47
C ILE A 249 -17.63 2.81 3.95
N GLY A 250 -16.69 3.12 4.83
CA GLY A 250 -15.43 3.71 4.39
C GLY A 250 -14.47 4.10 5.51
N PHE A 251 -13.27 4.52 5.11
CA PHE A 251 -12.28 5.12 5.98
C PHE A 251 -12.15 6.62 5.71
N GLU A 252 -12.20 7.40 6.78
CA GLU A 252 -12.02 8.86 6.73
C GLU A 252 -11.08 9.31 7.84
N SER A 253 -10.24 10.29 7.56
CA SER A 253 -9.47 11.01 8.58
C SER A 253 -10.18 12.29 8.97
N THR A 254 -10.22 12.59 10.27
CA THR A 254 -10.68 13.88 10.78
C THR A 254 -9.59 14.95 10.69
N GLY A 255 -9.94 16.22 10.92
CA GLY A 255 -8.97 17.32 11.01
C GLY A 255 -7.89 17.16 12.11
N SER A 256 -8.09 16.22 13.04
CA SER A 256 -7.14 15.90 14.12
C SER A 256 -6.24 14.68 13.82
N GLY A 257 -6.47 13.97 12.72
CA GLY A 257 -5.72 12.76 12.34
C GLY A 257 -6.26 11.48 12.96
N TYR A 258 -7.39 11.57 13.67
CA TYR A 258 -8.18 10.40 14.03
C TYR A 258 -8.80 9.80 12.77
N VAL A 259 -8.46 8.56 12.44
CA VAL A 259 -8.94 7.84 11.27
C VAL A 259 -10.00 6.83 11.69
N GLU A 260 -11.17 6.92 11.08
CA GLU A 260 -12.38 6.19 11.47
C GLU A 260 -12.84 5.26 10.35
N LEU A 261 -13.23 4.04 10.72
CA LEU A 261 -14.16 3.23 9.94
C LEU A 261 -15.57 3.78 10.18
N TRP A 262 -16.22 4.20 9.10
CA TRP A 262 -17.64 4.53 9.06
C TRP A 262 -18.39 3.35 8.46
N ALA A 263 -19.46 2.89 9.12
CA ALA A 263 -20.34 1.87 8.57
C ALA A 263 -21.80 2.15 8.92
N HIS A 264 -22.65 2.33 7.91
CA HIS A 264 -24.08 2.57 8.10
C HIS A 264 -24.83 1.26 8.35
N ILE A 265 -25.02 0.91 9.62
CA ILE A 265 -25.54 -0.39 10.06
C ILE A 265 -26.79 -0.18 10.91
N GLY A 266 -27.87 -0.87 10.56
CA GLY A 266 -29.12 -0.82 11.35
C GLY A 266 -29.76 0.58 11.40
N GLY A 267 -29.60 1.37 10.33
CA GLY A 267 -30.23 2.70 10.20
C GLY A 267 -29.41 3.88 10.75
N SER A 268 -28.18 3.66 11.21
CA SER A 268 -27.28 4.73 11.68
C SER A 268 -25.82 4.41 11.40
N TYR A 269 -24.95 5.43 11.37
CA TYR A 269 -23.51 5.20 11.31
C TYR A 269 -22.97 4.66 12.63
N LYS A 270 -22.16 3.60 12.53
CA LYS A 270 -21.26 3.11 13.56
C LYS A 270 -19.86 3.56 13.17
N ARG A 271 -19.17 4.24 14.10
CA ARG A 271 -17.80 4.73 13.91
C ARG A 271 -16.86 4.13 14.93
N VAL A 272 -15.74 3.58 14.47
CA VAL A 272 -14.62 3.15 15.32
C VAL A 272 -13.34 3.64 14.67
N GLY A 273 -12.42 4.18 15.46
CA GLY A 273 -11.24 4.82 14.91
C GLY A 273 -10.01 4.71 15.78
N VAL A 274 -8.93 5.30 15.29
CA VAL A 274 -7.61 5.30 15.90
C VAL A 274 -6.86 6.56 15.48
N GLN A 275 -6.06 7.11 16.39
CA GLN A 275 -5.18 8.23 16.07
C GLN A 275 -4.02 7.75 15.19
N LEU A 276 -3.88 8.32 14.00
CA LEU A 276 -2.75 8.07 13.11
C LEU A 276 -1.95 9.35 12.89
N GLU A 277 -0.72 9.19 12.39
CA GLU A 277 0.19 10.29 12.09
C GLU A 277 0.37 10.48 10.58
N ALA A 278 0.72 11.69 10.17
CA ALA A 278 1.12 11.95 8.79
C ALA A 278 2.50 11.34 8.49
N ASN A 279 2.79 11.15 7.21
CA ASN A 279 4.03 10.62 6.65
C ASN A 279 4.40 9.22 7.14
N LYS A 280 3.41 8.44 7.57
CA LYS A 280 3.52 7.02 7.91
C LYS A 280 2.59 6.19 7.02
N THR A 281 3.07 5.01 6.64
CA THR A 281 2.29 4.00 5.92
C THR A 281 1.64 3.08 6.92
N TYR A 282 0.33 2.87 6.79
CA TYR A 282 -0.45 1.98 7.64
C TYR A 282 -1.14 0.92 6.80
N HIS A 283 -1.20 -0.31 7.32
CA HIS A 283 -2.18 -1.31 6.90
C HIS A 283 -3.40 -1.18 7.81
N LEU A 284 -4.51 -0.71 7.25
CA LEU A 284 -5.75 -0.46 7.98
C LEU A 284 -6.82 -1.43 7.51
N THR A 285 -7.43 -2.12 8.49
CA THR A 285 -8.50 -3.09 8.22
C THR A 285 -9.70 -2.80 9.11
N GLY A 286 -10.90 -2.84 8.53
CA GLY A 286 -12.17 -2.62 9.21
C GLY A 286 -13.06 -3.82 9.00
N THR A 287 -13.55 -4.45 10.06
CA THR A 287 -14.39 -5.67 9.97
C THR A 287 -15.75 -5.43 10.58
N TYR A 288 -16.79 -6.03 10.01
CA TYR A 288 -18.09 -6.19 10.63
C TYR A 288 -18.52 -7.65 10.60
N ASN A 289 -18.71 -8.27 11.77
CA ASN A 289 -19.04 -9.70 11.90
C ASN A 289 -20.53 -9.99 12.17
N GLY A 290 -21.40 -8.98 12.08
CA GLY A 290 -22.82 -9.07 12.42
C GLY A 290 -23.18 -8.71 13.87
N SER A 291 -22.18 -8.63 14.75
CA SER A 291 -22.32 -8.28 16.17
C SER A 291 -21.37 -7.17 16.65
N GLU A 292 -20.28 -6.93 15.93
CA GLU A 292 -19.23 -5.99 16.28
C GLU A 292 -18.62 -5.38 15.02
N VAL A 293 -18.36 -4.06 15.05
CA VAL A 293 -17.43 -3.40 14.13
C VAL A 293 -16.09 -3.20 14.82
N ALA A 294 -14.99 -3.52 14.13
CA ALA A 294 -13.64 -3.41 14.66
C ALA A 294 -12.69 -2.80 13.63
N ILE A 295 -11.67 -2.10 14.12
CA ILE A 295 -10.59 -1.55 13.32
C ILE A 295 -9.24 -2.10 13.78
N TYR A 296 -8.39 -2.40 12.81
CA TYR A 296 -7.08 -2.98 12.99
C TYR A 296 -6.03 -2.12 12.30
N VAL A 297 -4.89 -1.94 12.96
CA VAL A 297 -3.71 -1.28 12.41
C VAL A 297 -2.58 -2.28 12.43
N ASP A 298 -1.93 -2.47 11.29
CA ASP A 298 -0.75 -3.32 11.14
C ASP A 298 -0.96 -4.73 11.72
N GLY A 299 -2.11 -5.32 11.40
CA GLY A 299 -2.48 -6.67 11.82
C GLY A 299 -3.09 -6.79 13.22
N LYS A 300 -3.16 -5.71 14.01
CA LYS A 300 -3.63 -5.74 15.40
C LYS A 300 -4.95 -5.01 15.59
N LYS A 301 -5.90 -5.60 16.34
CA LYS A 301 -7.18 -4.97 16.66
C LYS A 301 -6.97 -3.84 17.65
N VAL A 302 -7.22 -2.59 17.24
CA VAL A 302 -6.95 -1.40 18.07
C VAL A 302 -8.22 -0.74 18.62
N ASN A 303 -9.39 -1.01 18.05
CA ASN A 303 -10.64 -0.50 18.58
C ASN A 303 -11.83 -1.32 18.09
N SER A 304 -12.92 -1.35 18.85
CA SER A 304 -14.18 -1.95 18.42
C SER A 304 -15.38 -1.44 19.20
N GLN A 305 -16.57 -1.67 18.66
CA GLN A 305 -17.82 -1.48 19.38
C GLN A 305 -18.90 -2.47 18.90
N PRO A 306 -19.89 -2.78 19.75
CA PRO A 306 -21.05 -3.57 19.35
C PRO A 306 -21.84 -2.90 18.21
N ALA A 307 -22.29 -3.70 17.26
CA ALA A 307 -23.15 -3.26 16.16
C ALA A 307 -23.99 -4.43 15.66
N THR A 308 -25.27 -4.21 15.38
CA THR A 308 -26.16 -5.24 14.81
C THR A 308 -27.04 -4.62 13.74
N GLY A 309 -27.49 -5.46 12.80
CA GLY A 309 -28.34 -5.06 11.68
C GLY A 309 -27.63 -5.15 10.32
N LYS A 310 -28.34 -4.74 9.27
CA LYS A 310 -27.82 -4.77 7.90
C LYS A 310 -27.01 -3.52 7.57
N VAL A 311 -25.98 -3.69 6.75
CA VAL A 311 -25.25 -2.60 6.11
C VAL A 311 -26.12 -2.02 5.00
N TYR A 312 -26.29 -0.70 5.01
CA TYR A 312 -26.95 0.03 3.93
C TYR A 312 -25.89 0.67 3.04
N HIS A 313 -26.03 0.52 1.72
CA HIS A 313 -25.13 1.12 0.73
C HIS A 313 -25.87 2.08 -0.21
N PRO A 314 -25.42 3.34 -0.35
CA PRO A 314 -25.97 4.29 -1.31
C PRO A 314 -25.63 3.91 -2.76
N ASN A 315 -26.20 4.64 -3.72
CA ASN A 315 -25.99 4.45 -5.15
C ASN A 315 -24.86 5.34 -5.70
N VAL A 316 -23.71 5.30 -5.03
CA VAL A 316 -22.45 5.94 -5.45
C VAL A 316 -21.38 4.85 -5.66
N PRO A 317 -20.28 5.11 -6.39
CA PRO A 317 -19.16 4.18 -6.50
C PRO A 317 -18.41 4.04 -5.16
N PHE A 318 -17.51 3.06 -5.07
CA PHE A 318 -16.41 3.14 -4.11
C PHE A 318 -15.35 4.10 -4.66
N ALA A 319 -15.02 5.14 -3.91
CA ALA A 319 -13.93 6.05 -4.20
C ALA A 319 -12.67 5.70 -3.40
N PHE A 320 -11.53 5.86 -4.05
CA PHE A 320 -10.19 5.59 -3.55
C PHE A 320 -9.50 6.94 -3.44
N GLY A 321 -9.37 7.46 -2.22
CA GLY A 321 -8.81 8.77 -1.94
C GLY A 321 -9.79 9.95 -2.00
N ALA A 322 -11.09 9.71 -1.87
CA ALA A 322 -12.12 10.74 -1.76
C ALA A 322 -13.42 10.20 -1.14
N ASP A 323 -14.32 11.11 -0.79
CA ASP A 323 -15.72 10.83 -0.46
C ASP A 323 -16.58 11.03 -1.73
N PRO A 324 -17.25 9.99 -2.26
CA PRO A 324 -17.98 10.08 -3.52
C PRO A 324 -19.35 10.75 -3.35
N ASP A 325 -19.76 11.57 -4.32
CA ASP A 325 -21.13 12.07 -4.42
C ASP A 325 -21.94 11.39 -5.55
N SER A 326 -23.26 11.59 -5.52
CA SER A 326 -24.20 11.11 -6.53
C SER A 326 -24.01 11.71 -7.93
N ASN A 327 -23.22 12.77 -8.08
CA ASN A 327 -22.85 13.36 -9.37
C ASN A 327 -21.53 12.78 -9.94
N GLY A 328 -20.92 11.81 -9.24
CA GLY A 328 -19.65 11.21 -9.65
C GLY A 328 -18.44 12.11 -9.38
N ASN A 329 -18.54 13.04 -8.43
CA ASN A 329 -17.42 13.83 -7.92
C ASN A 329 -16.85 13.22 -6.64
N GLY A 330 -15.61 13.59 -6.33
CA GLY A 330 -14.90 13.21 -5.11
C GLY A 330 -14.63 14.43 -4.23
N GLY A 331 -15.24 14.45 -3.05
CA GLY A 331 -14.99 15.40 -1.97
C GLY A 331 -13.87 14.98 -1.04
N ILE A 332 -13.44 15.90 -0.16
CA ILE A 332 -12.41 15.69 0.87
C ILE A 332 -11.21 14.82 0.41
N PRO A 333 -10.50 15.22 -0.66
CA PRO A 333 -9.51 14.37 -1.32
C PRO A 333 -8.34 14.00 -0.38
N LEU A 334 -7.83 12.78 -0.52
CA LEU A 334 -6.60 12.34 0.16
C LEU A 334 -5.37 13.03 -0.43
N ASN A 335 -4.55 13.64 0.42
CA ASN A 335 -3.17 13.98 0.09
C ASN A 335 -2.28 12.87 0.62
N GLY A 336 -1.79 11.99 -0.24
CA GLY A 336 -1.11 10.78 0.18
C GLY A 336 -1.02 9.73 -0.93
N GLN A 337 -1.02 8.47 -0.54
CA GLN A 337 -1.00 7.36 -1.48
C GLN A 337 -1.80 6.17 -0.98
N ILE A 338 -2.28 5.35 -1.91
CA ILE A 338 -2.94 4.07 -1.64
C ILE A 338 -2.18 2.98 -2.38
N ALA A 339 -1.72 1.96 -1.65
CA ALA A 339 -0.97 0.84 -2.21
C ALA A 339 -1.86 -0.37 -2.50
N LEU A 340 -2.98 -0.51 -1.79
CA LEU A 340 -4.03 -1.48 -2.11
C LEU A 340 -5.34 -1.08 -1.44
N ALA A 341 -6.43 -1.61 -1.98
CA ALA A 341 -7.75 -1.54 -1.39
C ALA A 341 -8.56 -2.78 -1.78
N LYS A 342 -9.11 -3.47 -0.79
CA LYS A 342 -9.84 -4.72 -0.94
C LYS A 342 -11.12 -4.73 -0.12
N LEU A 343 -12.14 -5.43 -0.62
CA LEU A 343 -13.39 -5.68 0.09
C LEU A 343 -13.73 -7.17 0.03
N TYR A 344 -14.04 -7.69 1.21
CA TYR A 344 -14.42 -9.07 1.46
C TYR A 344 -15.86 -9.10 1.95
N SER A 345 -16.64 -10.09 1.50
CA SER A 345 -17.95 -10.41 2.11
C SER A 345 -17.78 -11.02 3.51
N LYS A 346 -16.65 -11.67 3.76
CA LYS A 346 -16.30 -12.26 5.06
C LYS A 346 -15.78 -11.20 6.04
N ALA A 347 -16.18 -11.30 7.30
CA ALA A 347 -15.45 -10.69 8.42
C ALA A 347 -14.18 -11.51 8.71
N LEU A 348 -13.00 -10.97 8.36
CA LEU A 348 -11.73 -11.62 8.64
C LEU A 348 -11.50 -11.69 10.16
N SER A 349 -10.98 -12.82 10.61
CA SER A 349 -10.52 -13.00 12.00
C SER A 349 -9.22 -12.24 12.25
N SER A 350 -8.86 -12.00 13.53
CA SER A 350 -7.59 -11.37 13.89
C SER A 350 -6.37 -12.08 13.28
N SER A 351 -6.39 -13.42 13.22
CA SER A 351 -5.35 -14.22 12.56
C SER A 351 -5.25 -13.91 11.06
N GLU A 352 -6.39 -13.82 10.36
CA GLU A 352 -6.41 -13.54 8.92
C GLU A 352 -5.99 -12.10 8.61
N VAL A 353 -6.37 -11.14 9.46
CA VAL A 353 -5.95 -9.73 9.33
C VAL A 353 -4.44 -9.61 9.56
N LEU A 354 -3.89 -10.30 10.57
CA LEU A 354 -2.46 -10.35 10.80
C LEU A 354 -1.71 -11.03 9.64
N ALA A 355 -2.25 -12.11 9.08
CA ALA A 355 -1.69 -12.76 7.91
C ALA A 355 -1.66 -11.81 6.69
N ALA A 356 -2.73 -11.04 6.45
CA ALA A 356 -2.78 -10.04 5.37
C ALA A 356 -1.74 -8.93 5.55
N TYR A 357 -1.58 -8.43 6.79
CA TYR A 357 -0.52 -7.49 7.12
C TYR A 357 0.87 -8.09 6.90
N ASN A 358 1.09 -9.36 7.28
CA ASN A 358 2.37 -10.03 7.12
C ASN A 358 2.72 -10.28 5.64
N GLU A 359 1.74 -10.61 4.78
CA GLU A 359 1.98 -10.68 3.33
C GLU A 359 2.51 -9.35 2.78
N PHE A 360 1.87 -8.24 3.15
CA PHE A 360 2.32 -6.90 2.76
C PHE A 360 3.70 -6.55 3.36
N SER A 361 3.85 -6.66 4.67
CA SER A 361 5.05 -6.21 5.39
C SER A 361 6.28 -7.09 5.15
N ASN A 362 6.11 -8.38 4.82
CA ASN A 362 7.23 -9.23 4.42
C ASN A 362 7.70 -8.87 3.02
N ARG A 363 6.78 -8.58 2.08
CA ARG A 363 7.14 -8.15 0.72
C ARG A 363 7.99 -6.87 0.73
N THR A 364 7.68 -5.89 1.58
CA THR A 364 8.44 -4.63 1.65
C THR A 364 9.89 -4.83 2.13
N LYS A 365 10.18 -5.93 2.84
CA LYS A 365 11.53 -6.26 3.36
C LYS A 365 12.41 -7.02 2.37
N LEU A 366 11.88 -7.40 1.21
CA LEU A 366 12.59 -8.21 0.22
C LEU A 366 13.19 -7.32 -0.87
N GLU A 367 14.51 -7.11 -0.84
CA GLU A 367 15.21 -6.30 -1.85
C GLU A 367 15.09 -6.87 -3.27
N GLN A 368 14.94 -8.19 -3.40
CA GLN A 368 14.80 -8.87 -4.68
C GLN A 368 13.49 -8.51 -5.40
N VAL A 369 12.48 -7.95 -4.71
CA VAL A 369 11.26 -7.45 -5.36
C VAL A 369 11.59 -6.25 -6.26
N THR A 370 12.47 -5.35 -5.82
CA THR A 370 12.91 -4.23 -6.67
C THR A 370 13.79 -4.73 -7.82
N ALA A 371 14.71 -5.66 -7.55
CA ALA A 371 15.54 -6.24 -8.60
C ALA A 371 14.68 -6.95 -9.68
N LEU A 372 13.63 -7.66 -9.28
CA LEU A 372 12.67 -8.30 -10.18
C LEU A 372 11.90 -7.27 -11.00
N PHE A 373 11.41 -6.18 -10.39
CA PHE A 373 10.73 -5.11 -11.10
C PHE A 373 11.61 -4.46 -12.17
N GLU A 374 12.86 -4.14 -11.83
CA GLU A 374 13.82 -3.55 -12.76
C GLU A 374 14.17 -4.50 -13.90
N GLU A 375 14.35 -5.80 -13.60
CA GLU A 375 14.64 -6.80 -14.62
C GLU A 375 13.44 -7.04 -15.55
N LEU A 376 12.21 -7.05 -15.02
CA LEU A 376 10.99 -7.05 -15.83
C LEU A 376 10.96 -5.85 -16.79
N GLY A 377 11.33 -4.66 -16.32
CA GLY A 377 11.45 -3.47 -17.16
C GLY A 377 12.42 -3.66 -18.32
N LYS A 378 13.63 -4.12 -18.05
CA LYS A 378 14.66 -4.38 -19.07
C LYS A 378 14.20 -5.45 -20.06
N VAL A 379 13.69 -6.58 -19.57
CA VAL A 379 13.25 -7.68 -20.43
C VAL A 379 12.06 -7.27 -21.28
N LYS A 380 11.15 -6.43 -20.77
CA LYS A 380 10.05 -5.88 -21.57
C LYS A 380 10.57 -5.07 -22.76
N GLU A 381 11.61 -4.26 -22.59
CA GLU A 381 12.25 -3.54 -23.69
C GLU A 381 12.92 -4.48 -24.69
N VAL A 382 13.61 -5.51 -24.19
CA VAL A 382 14.22 -6.56 -25.03
C VAL A 382 13.14 -7.26 -25.86
N LEU A 383 12.04 -7.70 -25.25
CA LEU A 383 10.94 -8.39 -25.96
C LEU A 383 10.23 -7.49 -26.98
N ALA A 384 10.25 -6.16 -26.79
CA ALA A 384 9.72 -5.21 -27.76
C ALA A 384 10.66 -4.96 -28.96
N GLY A 385 11.89 -5.45 -28.91
CA GLY A 385 12.89 -5.32 -29.97
C GLY A 385 12.55 -6.12 -31.22
N THR A 386 13.15 -5.73 -32.36
CA THR A 386 13.08 -6.49 -33.62
C THR A 386 14.39 -7.21 -33.84
N TYR A 387 14.34 -8.54 -34.01
CA TYR A 387 15.53 -9.39 -34.13
C TYR A 387 15.49 -10.25 -35.39
N GLY A 388 16.65 -10.43 -36.02
CA GLY A 388 16.87 -11.51 -36.97
C GLY A 388 17.25 -12.78 -36.22
N PHE A 389 16.60 -13.90 -36.51
CA PHE A 389 16.91 -15.19 -35.90
C PHE A 389 17.66 -16.13 -36.85
N GLY A 390 18.62 -16.89 -36.32
CA GLY A 390 19.42 -17.85 -37.07
C GLY A 390 20.91 -17.81 -36.73
N ASP A 391 21.72 -18.47 -37.56
CA ASP A 391 23.15 -18.72 -37.28
C ASP A 391 24.11 -17.74 -37.97
N LYS A 392 23.60 -16.71 -38.66
CA LYS A 392 24.47 -15.72 -39.34
C LYS A 392 24.89 -14.62 -38.40
N PRO A 393 26.07 -13.99 -38.62
CA PRO A 393 26.52 -12.85 -37.83
C PRO A 393 25.45 -11.77 -37.70
N GLY A 394 25.21 -11.32 -36.46
CA GLY A 394 24.18 -10.34 -36.12
C GLY A 394 22.80 -10.93 -35.82
N GLN A 395 22.57 -12.22 -36.06
CA GLN A 395 21.34 -12.91 -35.68
C GLN A 395 21.40 -13.47 -34.25
N TYR A 396 20.24 -13.79 -33.68
CA TYR A 396 20.06 -14.32 -32.31
C TYR A 396 19.39 -15.70 -32.33
N SER A 397 19.48 -16.46 -31.23
CA SER A 397 18.75 -17.73 -31.08
C SER A 397 17.25 -17.47 -30.87
N LYS A 398 16.43 -18.17 -31.66
CA LYS A 398 14.97 -18.13 -31.52
C LYS A 398 14.51 -18.83 -30.25
N GLU A 399 15.16 -19.93 -29.90
CA GLU A 399 14.87 -20.75 -28.72
C GLU A 399 15.15 -19.97 -27.44
N ALA A 400 16.28 -19.25 -27.39
CA ALA A 400 16.60 -18.38 -26.26
C ALA A 400 15.59 -17.24 -26.10
N PHE A 401 15.09 -16.67 -27.19
CA PHE A 401 14.04 -15.65 -27.16
C PHE A 401 12.72 -16.20 -26.62
N GLN A 402 12.32 -17.40 -27.05
CA GLN A 402 11.10 -18.06 -26.55
C GLN A 402 11.17 -18.38 -25.05
N GLU A 403 12.32 -18.85 -24.56
CA GLU A 403 12.50 -19.09 -23.12
C GLU A 403 12.53 -17.77 -22.32
N LEU A 404 13.05 -16.67 -22.91
CA LEU A 404 12.95 -15.34 -22.33
C LEU A 404 11.50 -14.87 -22.20
N GLU A 405 10.68 -15.02 -23.25
CA GLU A 405 9.25 -14.69 -23.21
C GLU A 405 8.50 -15.47 -22.12
N LYS A 406 8.76 -16.77 -22.02
CA LYS A 406 8.18 -17.64 -21.00
C LYS A 406 8.61 -17.23 -19.59
N SER A 407 9.90 -16.99 -19.38
CA SER A 407 10.44 -16.55 -18.10
C SER A 407 9.88 -15.18 -17.68
N TYR A 408 9.72 -14.26 -18.64
CA TYR A 408 9.10 -12.96 -18.42
C TYR A 408 7.65 -13.08 -17.95
N ASN A 409 6.84 -13.93 -18.60
CA ASN A 409 5.45 -14.13 -18.21
C ASN A 409 5.32 -14.75 -16.81
N ASN A 410 6.18 -15.71 -16.46
CA ASN A 410 6.23 -16.28 -15.11
C ASN A 410 6.63 -15.22 -14.07
N ALA A 411 7.68 -14.45 -14.36
CA ALA A 411 8.15 -13.34 -13.52
C ALA A 411 7.10 -12.28 -13.29
N LYS A 412 6.36 -11.91 -14.34
CA LYS A 412 5.25 -10.97 -14.26
C LYS A 412 4.16 -11.50 -13.32
N GLN A 413 3.76 -12.76 -13.49
CA GLN A 413 2.73 -13.38 -12.64
C GLN A 413 3.14 -13.44 -11.16
N VAL A 414 4.40 -13.82 -10.87
CA VAL A 414 4.94 -13.86 -9.50
C VAL A 414 5.02 -12.46 -8.89
N PHE A 415 5.46 -11.46 -9.67
CA PHE A 415 5.53 -10.08 -9.19
C PHE A 415 4.15 -9.49 -8.88
N GLU A 416 3.16 -9.77 -9.74
CA GLU A 416 1.79 -9.26 -9.61
C GLU A 416 1.02 -9.94 -8.46
N ASN A 417 1.41 -11.15 -8.07
CA ASN A 417 0.83 -11.84 -6.91
C ASN A 417 1.42 -11.31 -5.59
N VAL A 418 0.62 -10.56 -4.82
CA VAL A 418 1.06 -10.03 -3.52
C VAL A 418 1.34 -11.10 -2.46
N GLY A 419 0.78 -12.31 -2.60
CA GLY A 419 1.03 -13.44 -1.71
C GLY A 419 2.22 -14.32 -2.10
N SER A 420 3.00 -13.94 -3.12
CA SER A 420 4.20 -14.71 -3.50
C SER A 420 5.25 -14.69 -2.39
N THR A 421 5.84 -15.86 -2.13
CA THR A 421 6.85 -16.03 -1.07
C THR A 421 8.17 -15.40 -1.49
N GLY A 422 9.03 -15.07 -0.51
CA GLY A 422 10.36 -14.56 -0.80
C GLY A 422 11.20 -15.52 -1.66
N GLU A 423 11.08 -16.83 -1.42
CA GLU A 423 11.75 -17.87 -2.22
C GLU A 423 11.28 -17.85 -3.68
N GLN A 424 9.97 -17.73 -3.92
CA GLN A 424 9.41 -17.63 -5.28
C GLN A 424 9.95 -16.39 -6.00
N ILE A 425 9.98 -15.24 -5.33
CA ILE A 425 10.50 -13.98 -5.90
C ILE A 425 11.97 -14.13 -6.28
N VAL A 426 12.80 -14.67 -5.37
CA VAL A 426 14.24 -14.85 -5.59
C VAL A 426 14.50 -15.81 -6.75
N GLN A 427 13.82 -16.97 -6.76
CA GLN A 427 13.95 -17.97 -7.80
C GLN A 427 13.62 -17.36 -9.17
N THR A 428 12.44 -16.74 -9.29
CA THR A 428 11.97 -16.22 -10.56
C THR A 428 12.78 -15.01 -11.06
N TYR A 429 13.33 -14.19 -10.16
CA TYR A 429 14.31 -13.17 -10.53
C TYR A 429 15.55 -13.78 -11.19
N ASN A 430 16.12 -14.84 -10.60
CA ASN A 430 17.32 -15.48 -11.15
C ASN A 430 17.05 -16.17 -12.48
N GLU A 431 15.88 -16.81 -12.63
CA GLU A 431 15.43 -17.43 -13.89
C GLU A 431 15.29 -16.38 -15.00
N LEU A 432 14.57 -15.28 -14.73
CA LEU A 432 14.38 -14.20 -15.69
C LEU A 432 15.71 -13.57 -16.12
N LYS A 433 16.57 -13.25 -15.15
CA LYS A 433 17.89 -12.68 -15.40
C LYS A 433 18.75 -13.62 -16.26
N THR A 434 18.73 -14.92 -15.96
CA THR A 434 19.50 -15.92 -16.70
C THR A 434 18.99 -16.05 -18.13
N ALA A 435 17.67 -16.09 -18.33
CA ALA A 435 17.07 -16.15 -19.66
C ALA A 435 17.42 -14.90 -20.48
N ASN A 436 17.40 -13.71 -19.84
CA ASN A 436 17.75 -12.46 -20.50
C ASN A 436 19.21 -12.44 -20.96
N VAL A 437 20.14 -12.78 -20.07
CA VAL A 437 21.57 -12.90 -20.39
C VAL A 437 21.80 -13.92 -21.50
N THR A 438 21.15 -15.09 -21.42
CA THR A 438 21.26 -16.15 -22.43
C THR A 438 20.81 -15.65 -23.81
N PHE A 439 19.68 -14.95 -23.89
CA PHE A 439 19.21 -14.39 -25.16
C PHE A 439 20.17 -13.32 -25.70
N VAL A 440 20.58 -12.35 -24.87
CA VAL A 440 21.49 -11.27 -25.31
C VAL A 440 22.83 -11.84 -25.79
N GLN A 441 23.37 -12.85 -25.12
CA GLN A 441 24.61 -13.52 -25.49
C GLN A 441 24.46 -14.50 -26.66
N SER A 442 23.23 -14.85 -27.05
CA SER A 442 22.98 -15.70 -28.22
C SER A 442 23.26 -15.01 -29.56
N LYS A 443 23.59 -13.71 -29.55
CA LYS A 443 23.97 -12.97 -30.74
C LYS A 443 25.20 -13.62 -31.38
N VAL A 444 25.06 -14.09 -32.61
CA VAL A 444 26.18 -14.61 -33.39
C VAL A 444 27.13 -13.47 -33.71
N VAL A 445 28.33 -13.53 -33.16
CA VAL A 445 29.41 -12.57 -33.44
C VAL A 445 30.18 -13.05 -34.68
N GLU A 446 30.55 -12.14 -35.58
CA GLU A 446 31.44 -12.48 -36.69
C GLU A 446 32.78 -12.95 -36.12
N GLN A 447 33.12 -14.22 -36.32
CA GLN A 447 34.44 -14.71 -35.93
C GLN A 447 35.51 -14.11 -36.85
N PRO A 448 36.72 -13.80 -36.32
CA PRO A 448 37.83 -13.37 -37.17
C PRO A 448 38.14 -14.48 -38.19
N LYS A 449 37.98 -14.18 -39.48
CA LYS A 449 38.37 -15.08 -40.56
C LYS A 449 39.84 -15.44 -40.42
N THR A 450 40.16 -16.73 -40.46
CA THR A 450 41.53 -17.23 -40.48
C THR A 450 42.28 -16.67 -41.70
N PRO A 451 43.63 -16.60 -41.67
CA PRO A 451 44.42 -16.20 -42.84
C PRO A 451 44.03 -16.95 -44.12
N LYS A 452 43.69 -18.24 -44.00
CA LYS A 452 43.26 -19.07 -45.14
C LYS A 452 41.88 -18.72 -45.67
N GLU A 453 40.91 -18.44 -44.80
CA GLU A 453 39.58 -17.99 -45.23
C GLU A 453 39.65 -16.62 -45.91
N LYS A 454 40.46 -15.70 -45.38
CA LYS A 454 40.75 -14.43 -46.07
C LYS A 454 41.38 -14.67 -47.44
N LEU A 455 42.32 -15.62 -47.55
CA LEU A 455 42.96 -15.95 -48.82
C LEU A 455 42.00 -16.55 -49.83
N GLN A 456 41.08 -17.41 -49.39
CA GLN A 456 40.02 -17.95 -50.25
C GLN A 456 39.15 -16.84 -50.83
N ILE A 457 38.75 -15.87 -50.00
CA ILE A 457 37.98 -14.70 -50.45
C ILE A 457 38.77 -13.87 -51.44
N ASN A 458 40.03 -13.55 -51.14
CA ASN A 458 40.90 -12.77 -52.01
C ASN A 458 41.18 -13.48 -53.36
N ILE A 459 41.22 -14.81 -53.39
CA ILE A 459 41.30 -15.61 -54.62
C ILE A 459 40.07 -15.40 -55.51
N GLU A 460 38.87 -15.48 -54.93
CA GLU A 460 37.63 -15.28 -55.70
C GLU A 460 37.51 -13.83 -56.19
N SER A 461 37.89 -12.84 -55.37
CA SER A 461 38.00 -11.45 -55.81
C SER A 461 39.00 -11.28 -56.95
N ALA A 462 40.18 -11.90 -56.86
CA ALA A 462 41.19 -11.87 -57.91
C ALA A 462 40.69 -12.50 -59.21
N LYS A 463 39.98 -13.63 -59.15
CA LYS A 463 39.35 -14.26 -60.33
C LYS A 463 38.30 -13.36 -60.98
N ALA A 464 37.47 -12.70 -60.17
CA ALA A 464 36.47 -11.76 -60.67
C ALA A 464 37.13 -10.57 -61.38
N VAL A 465 38.23 -10.04 -60.84
CA VAL A 465 39.02 -8.95 -61.45
C VAL A 465 39.67 -9.41 -62.75
N VAL A 466 40.24 -10.61 -62.81
CA VAL A 466 40.78 -11.18 -64.06
C VAL A 466 39.69 -11.31 -65.12
N LYS A 467 38.51 -11.82 -64.76
CA LYS A 467 37.37 -11.93 -65.68
C LYS A 467 36.95 -10.55 -66.20
N LYS A 468 36.83 -9.56 -65.32
CA LYS A 468 36.47 -8.18 -65.68
C LYS A 468 37.52 -7.55 -66.63
N ALA A 469 38.80 -7.82 -66.41
CA ALA A 469 39.88 -7.35 -67.28
C ALA A 469 39.81 -8.00 -68.67
N GLN A 470 39.50 -9.30 -68.74
CA GLN A 470 39.30 -10.03 -70.00
C GLN A 470 38.10 -9.49 -70.78
N ASP A 471 36.96 -9.26 -70.11
CA ASP A 471 35.77 -8.67 -70.72
C ASP A 471 36.04 -7.25 -71.25
N ALA A 472 36.97 -6.52 -70.62
CA ALA A 472 37.42 -5.19 -71.04
C ALA A 472 38.58 -5.21 -72.06
N ASN A 473 38.98 -6.39 -72.56
CA ASN A 473 40.11 -6.58 -73.48
C ASN A 473 41.48 -6.09 -72.95
N VAL A 474 41.63 -5.96 -71.63
CA VAL A 474 42.90 -5.60 -70.97
C VAL A 474 43.73 -6.85 -70.77
N THR A 475 44.87 -6.95 -71.46
CA THR A 475 45.74 -8.14 -71.48
C THR A 475 47.19 -7.86 -71.09
N ASP A 476 47.44 -6.72 -70.43
CA ASP A 476 48.78 -6.32 -70.04
C ASP A 476 49.42 -7.28 -69.01
N GLY A 477 50.72 -7.09 -68.77
CA GLY A 477 51.51 -7.96 -67.90
C GLY A 477 50.98 -8.10 -66.46
N SER A 478 50.18 -7.14 -65.97
CA SER A 478 49.58 -7.20 -64.63
C SER A 478 48.49 -8.26 -64.54
N VAL A 479 47.65 -8.43 -65.58
CA VAL A 479 46.59 -9.46 -65.63
C VAL A 479 47.19 -10.86 -65.65
N LYS A 480 48.27 -11.05 -66.42
CA LYS A 480 49.02 -12.31 -66.46
C LYS A 480 49.66 -12.62 -65.09
N SER A 481 50.21 -11.61 -64.42
CA SER A 481 50.80 -11.75 -63.08
C SER A 481 49.76 -12.10 -62.02
N LEU A 482 48.57 -11.47 -62.06
CA LEU A 482 47.47 -11.78 -61.15
C LEU A 482 46.99 -13.22 -61.32
N SER A 483 46.80 -13.69 -62.56
CA SER A 483 46.42 -15.09 -62.86
C SER A 483 47.43 -16.10 -62.30
N GLN A 484 48.73 -15.84 -62.41
CA GLN A 484 49.76 -16.70 -61.83
C GLN A 484 49.71 -16.70 -60.29
N LYS A 485 49.50 -15.53 -59.67
CA LYS A 485 49.39 -15.40 -58.21
C LYS A 485 48.12 -16.07 -57.67
N ILE A 486 47.03 -16.10 -58.43
CA ILE A 486 45.83 -16.90 -58.10
C ILE A 486 46.19 -18.38 -57.99
N THR A 487 46.92 -18.94 -58.97
CA THR A 487 47.33 -20.36 -58.92
C THR A 487 48.19 -20.67 -57.70
N VAL A 488 49.13 -19.78 -57.35
CA VAL A 488 49.97 -19.94 -56.16
C VAL A 488 49.13 -19.83 -54.88
N ALA A 489 48.22 -18.87 -54.82
CA ALA A 489 47.31 -18.69 -53.69
C ALA A 489 46.40 -19.91 -53.47
N GLU A 490 45.87 -20.51 -54.55
CA GLU A 490 45.08 -21.75 -54.47
C GLU A 490 45.90 -22.93 -53.96
N ALA A 491 47.18 -23.01 -54.31
CA ALA A 491 48.09 -24.03 -53.77
C ALA A 491 48.38 -23.80 -52.27
N VAL A 492 48.59 -22.54 -51.87
CA VAL A 492 48.79 -22.15 -50.46
C VAL A 492 47.58 -22.49 -49.60
N VAL A 493 46.36 -22.30 -50.11
CA VAL A 493 45.12 -22.72 -49.41
C VAL A 493 45.11 -24.23 -49.15
N LYS A 494 45.45 -25.04 -50.17
CA LYS A 494 45.40 -26.51 -50.13
C LYS A 494 46.51 -27.14 -49.28
N ASP A 495 47.60 -26.42 -49.00
CA ASP A 495 48.71 -26.93 -48.21
C ASP A 495 48.35 -27.05 -46.72
N VAL A 496 48.24 -28.27 -46.22
CA VAL A 496 47.91 -28.55 -44.81
C VAL A 496 49.02 -28.20 -43.81
N LYS A 497 50.26 -27.95 -44.27
CA LYS A 497 51.42 -27.62 -43.43
C LYS A 497 51.83 -26.15 -43.47
N VAL A 498 51.17 -25.32 -44.28
CA VAL A 498 51.52 -23.90 -44.42
C VAL A 498 51.31 -23.13 -43.12
N LYS A 499 52.24 -22.24 -42.79
CA LYS A 499 52.14 -21.37 -41.61
C LYS A 499 51.28 -20.14 -41.91
N ASP A 500 50.52 -19.67 -40.92
CA ASP A 500 49.68 -18.47 -41.04
C ASP A 500 50.40 -17.24 -41.57
N ALA A 501 51.66 -17.01 -41.16
CA ALA A 501 52.46 -15.89 -41.66
C ALA A 501 52.72 -15.94 -43.19
N GLN A 502 52.81 -17.15 -43.76
CA GLN A 502 52.98 -17.36 -45.20
C GLN A 502 51.67 -17.10 -45.93
N VAL A 503 50.55 -17.54 -45.36
CA VAL A 503 49.21 -17.26 -45.89
C VAL A 503 48.92 -15.76 -45.87
N GLU A 504 49.28 -15.05 -44.79
CA GLU A 504 49.08 -13.59 -44.67
C GLU A 504 50.00 -12.79 -45.61
N THR A 505 51.16 -13.33 -45.93
CA THR A 505 52.03 -12.77 -46.98
C THR A 505 51.41 -12.96 -48.36
N MET A 506 50.78 -14.12 -48.61
CA MET A 506 50.08 -14.39 -49.86
C MET A 506 48.84 -13.49 -50.01
N ASN A 507 48.08 -13.26 -48.93
CA ASN A 507 46.96 -12.31 -48.91
C ASN A 507 47.39 -10.92 -49.40
N ARG A 508 48.42 -10.34 -48.78
CA ARG A 508 48.97 -9.02 -49.17
C ARG A 508 49.48 -9.02 -50.62
N THR A 509 50.09 -10.12 -51.05
CA THR A 509 50.61 -10.28 -52.40
C THR A 509 49.48 -10.28 -53.44
N LEU A 510 48.37 -10.93 -53.13
CA LEU A 510 47.21 -11.04 -54.01
C LEU A 510 46.41 -9.74 -54.06
N GLU A 511 46.19 -9.08 -52.92
CA GLU A 511 45.58 -7.74 -52.82
C GLU A 511 46.37 -6.69 -53.62
N HIS A 512 47.69 -6.69 -53.48
CA HIS A 512 48.54 -5.79 -54.25
C HIS A 512 48.40 -6.04 -55.76
N ALA A 513 48.39 -7.30 -56.18
CA ALA A 513 48.24 -7.67 -57.58
C ALA A 513 46.86 -7.29 -58.16
N ILE A 514 45.78 -7.45 -57.37
CA ILE A 514 44.44 -6.95 -57.71
C ILE A 514 44.50 -5.44 -57.99
N SER A 515 45.11 -4.66 -57.08
CA SER A 515 45.18 -3.21 -57.22
C SER A 515 45.95 -2.74 -58.47
N LEU A 516 46.93 -3.52 -58.94
CA LEU A 516 47.69 -3.22 -60.14
C LEU A 516 46.84 -3.40 -61.41
N VAL A 517 46.04 -4.46 -61.46
CA VAL A 517 45.11 -4.72 -62.58
C VAL A 517 43.99 -3.68 -62.60
N GLU A 518 43.39 -3.36 -61.45
CA GLU A 518 42.37 -2.32 -61.39
C GLU A 518 42.89 -0.95 -61.84
N LYS A 519 44.14 -0.62 -61.51
CA LYS A 519 44.81 0.59 -62.01
C LYS A 519 45.07 0.54 -63.51
N SER A 520 45.37 -0.62 -64.07
CA SER A 520 45.64 -0.74 -65.52
C SER A 520 44.35 -0.66 -66.34
N MET A 521 43.23 -1.16 -65.80
CA MET A 521 41.90 -1.05 -66.41
C MET A 521 41.32 0.37 -66.40
N ASN A 522 41.85 1.26 -65.53
CA ASN A 522 41.42 2.65 -65.42
C ASN A 522 42.31 3.63 -66.22
N LYS A 523 43.29 3.11 -66.98
CA LYS A 523 44.10 3.87 -67.94
C LYS A 523 43.59 3.60 -69.34
#